data_AF-A0A7S2VUQ9-F1
#
_entry.id   AF-A0A7S2VUQ9-F1
#
_cell.length_a   1.000
_cell.length_b   1.000
_cell.length_c   1.000
_cell.angle_alpha   90.00
_cell.angle_beta   90.00
_cell.angle_gamma   90.00
#
_symmetry.space_group_name_H-M   'P 1'
#
loop_
_entity.id
_entity.type
_entity.pdbx_description
1 polymer ?
#
loop_
_entity_poly.entity_id
_entity_poly.type
_entity_poly.pdbx_seq_one_letter_code
_entity_poly.pdbx_strand_id
1 'polypeptide(L)'
;LGTADGEVIMLEGTDARSAFNTDNGLPVESIVCYSKGFVVGQQDGVVTIFEKDEKEFYRKARSFTIENNQCRVKYLAISPNEEHLVCSLENNQLYSLLLSNSEIMKSDEMNFDVLGTNNHQGPITGMDICIRKPLIATSST
;
A
#
# COMPACT_ATOMS: atom_id res chain seq x y z
N LEU A 1 9.33 0.63 9.43
CA LEU A 1 8.31 0.88 10.49
C LEU A 1 7.57 2.16 10.13
N GLY A 2 6.25 2.15 10.07
CA GLY A 2 5.44 3.35 9.80
C GLY A 2 5.06 4.09 11.07
N THR A 3 4.92 5.42 11.00
CA THR A 3 4.54 6.29 12.12
C THR A 3 3.18 6.96 11.90
N ALA A 4 2.63 7.53 12.98
CA ALA A 4 1.38 8.30 12.91
C ALA A 4 1.53 9.66 12.18
N ASP A 5 2.75 10.15 12.02
CA ASP A 5 3.03 11.45 11.41
C ASP A 5 3.35 11.35 9.90
N GLY A 6 3.14 10.18 9.29
CA GLY A 6 3.41 9.97 7.86
C GLY A 6 4.89 9.71 7.54
N GLU A 7 5.64 9.12 8.48
CA GLU A 7 7.03 8.73 8.25
C GLU A 7 7.20 7.22 8.21
N VAL A 8 8.13 6.77 7.38
CA VAL A 8 8.60 5.39 7.32
C VAL A 8 10.05 5.34 7.74
N ILE A 9 10.32 4.70 8.87
CA ILE A 9 11.65 4.52 9.43
C ILE A 9 12.23 3.18 8.95
N MET A 10 13.40 3.23 8.33
CA MET A 10 14.21 2.06 7.99
C MET A 10 15.10 1.72 9.17
N LEU A 11 15.00 0.47 9.62
CA LEU A 11 15.81 -0.06 10.72
C LEU A 11 16.84 -1.05 10.18
N GLU A 12 18.05 -1.02 10.73
CA GLU A 12 19.06 -2.06 10.57
C GLU A 12 19.33 -2.68 11.95
N GLY A 13 18.79 -3.87 12.18
CA GLY A 13 18.67 -4.40 13.54
C GLY A 13 17.75 -3.52 14.39
N THR A 14 18.30 -2.89 15.42
CA THR A 14 17.58 -1.96 16.31
C THR A 14 17.81 -0.49 15.97
N ASP A 15 18.77 -0.20 15.09
CA ASP A 15 19.21 1.17 14.84
C ASP A 15 18.42 1.79 13.69
N ALA A 16 17.94 3.02 13.90
CA ALA A 16 17.28 3.80 12.87
C ALA A 16 18.33 4.30 11.86
N ARG A 17 18.23 3.78 10.63
CA ARG A 17 19.19 4.07 9.55
C ARG A 17 18.77 5.28 8.73
N SER A 18 17.48 5.39 8.42
CA SER A 18 16.91 6.46 7.59
C SER A 18 15.42 6.62 7.85
N ALA A 19 14.87 7.78 7.51
CA ALA A 19 13.44 8.07 7.58
C ALA A 19 12.95 8.67 6.26
N PHE A 20 11.77 8.25 5.82
CA PHE A 20 11.14 8.68 4.56
C PHE A 20 9.77 9.28 4.84
N ASN A 21 9.53 10.51 4.39
CA ASN A 21 8.27 11.22 4.63
C ASN A 21 7.32 11.03 3.44
N THR A 22 6.01 10.89 3.71
CA THR A 22 4.95 10.81 2.70
C THR A 22 4.45 12.19 2.24
N ASP A 23 4.93 13.27 2.85
CA ASP A 23 4.63 14.71 2.63
C ASP A 23 3.16 15.11 2.77
N ASN A 24 2.36 14.29 3.46
CA ASN A 24 0.94 14.56 3.70
C ASN A 24 0.56 14.54 5.18
N GLY A 25 1.49 14.13 6.06
CA GLY A 25 1.25 14.02 7.51
C GLY A 25 0.20 12.98 7.90
N LEU A 26 -0.22 12.12 6.97
CA LEU A 26 -1.24 11.11 7.23
C LEU A 26 -0.60 9.87 7.89
N PRO A 27 -1.23 9.28 8.92
CA PRO A 27 -0.72 8.06 9.56
C PRO A 27 -0.43 6.94 8.57
N VAL A 28 0.72 6.28 8.74
CA VAL A 28 1.06 5.05 8.02
C VAL A 28 0.35 3.88 8.69
N GLU A 29 -0.53 3.22 7.94
CA GLU A 29 -1.35 2.09 8.42
C GLU A 29 -0.80 0.74 7.94
N SER A 30 -0.22 0.70 6.74
CA SER A 30 0.35 -0.54 6.18
C SER A 30 1.56 -0.26 5.28
N ILE A 31 2.47 -1.24 5.18
CA ILE A 31 3.66 -1.16 4.33
C ILE A 31 3.88 -2.53 3.67
N VAL A 32 4.21 -2.54 2.38
CA VAL A 32 4.63 -3.74 1.65
C VAL A 32 5.87 -3.45 0.80
N CYS A 33 6.86 -4.35 0.81
CA CYS A 33 8.08 -4.22 0.03
C CYS A 33 8.02 -5.02 -1.28
N TYR A 34 8.73 -4.55 -2.30
CA TYR A 34 8.90 -5.24 -3.59
C TYR A 34 10.27 -4.92 -4.21
N SER A 35 10.60 -5.49 -5.37
CA SER A 35 11.95 -5.41 -5.94
C SER A 35 12.41 -3.98 -6.24
N LYS A 36 11.51 -3.09 -6.69
CA LYS A 36 11.85 -1.69 -7.02
C LYS A 36 11.75 -0.74 -5.82
N GLY A 37 11.18 -1.16 -4.70
CA GLY A 37 10.86 -0.22 -3.63
C GLY A 37 9.92 -0.75 -2.55
N PHE A 38 9.09 0.13 -2.01
CA PHE A 38 8.00 -0.24 -1.10
C PHE A 38 6.78 0.66 -1.30
N VAL A 39 5.62 0.17 -0.86
CA VAL A 39 4.36 0.89 -0.92
C VAL A 39 3.82 1.08 0.48
N VAL A 40 3.27 2.26 0.73
CA VAL A 40 2.73 2.71 2.00
C VAL A 40 1.23 2.95 1.83
N GLY A 41 0.43 2.33 2.68
CA GLY A 41 -0.99 2.58 2.82
C GLY A 41 -1.21 3.48 4.02
N GLN A 42 -1.99 4.53 3.84
CA GLN A 42 -2.21 5.55 4.86
C GLN A 42 -3.70 5.73 5.17
N GLN A 43 -3.98 6.67 6.06
CA GLN A 43 -5.34 7.18 6.26
C GLN A 43 -5.88 7.88 4.98
N ASP A 44 -7.20 8.12 4.94
CA ASP A 44 -7.92 8.79 3.85
C ASP A 44 -7.77 8.13 2.46
N GLY A 45 -7.51 6.83 2.42
CA GLY A 45 -7.40 6.07 1.17
C GLY A 45 -6.14 6.37 0.39
N VAL A 46 -5.11 6.92 1.03
CA VAL A 46 -3.87 7.31 0.35
C VAL A 46 -2.90 6.14 0.25
N VAL A 47 -2.37 5.94 -0.95
CA VAL A 47 -1.32 4.98 -1.27
C VAL A 47 -0.12 5.72 -1.83
N THR A 48 1.04 5.59 -1.18
CA THR A 48 2.30 6.23 -1.58
C THR A 48 3.34 5.19 -1.95
N ILE A 49 3.95 5.33 -3.12
CA ILE A 49 5.01 4.45 -3.63
C ILE A 49 6.36 5.13 -3.43
N PHE A 50 7.29 4.39 -2.84
CA PHE A 50 8.70 4.75 -2.73
C PHE A 50 9.51 3.81 -3.62
N GLU A 51 10.44 4.38 -4.39
CA GLU A 51 11.36 3.63 -5.24
C GLU A 51 12.75 3.68 -4.65
N LYS A 52 13.56 2.65 -4.93
CA LYS A 52 14.98 2.64 -4.57
C LYS A 52 15.69 3.83 -5.22
N ASP A 53 16.54 4.46 -4.43
CA ASP A 53 17.39 5.58 -4.83
C ASP A 53 18.85 5.26 -4.45
N GLU A 54 19.79 5.60 -5.32
CA GLU A 54 21.21 5.30 -5.12
C GLU A 54 21.85 6.14 -3.99
N LYS A 55 21.29 7.31 -3.68
CA LYS A 55 21.83 8.25 -2.69
C LYS A 55 21.11 8.16 -1.35
N GLU A 56 19.78 8.08 -1.40
CA GLU A 56 18.93 8.20 -0.20
C GLU A 56 18.28 6.88 0.22
N PHE A 57 18.73 5.73 -0.31
CA PHE A 57 18.09 4.41 -0.22
C PHE A 57 16.75 4.32 -0.93
N TYR A 58 15.84 5.24 -0.64
CA TYR A 58 14.54 5.34 -1.26
C TYR A 58 14.11 6.79 -1.43
N ARG A 59 13.36 7.05 -2.50
CA ARG A 59 12.72 8.34 -2.77
C ARG A 59 11.23 8.13 -2.97
N LYS A 60 10.41 9.10 -2.55
CA LYS A 60 8.99 9.11 -2.86
C LYS A 60 8.83 9.26 -4.37
N ALA A 61 8.21 8.26 -5.00
CA ALA A 61 7.96 8.28 -6.43
C ALA A 61 6.61 8.93 -6.71
N ARG A 62 5.53 8.39 -6.12
CA ARG A 62 4.16 8.87 -6.35
C ARG A 62 3.26 8.67 -5.16
N SER A 63 2.15 9.41 -5.14
CA SER A 63 1.07 9.25 -4.19
C SER A 63 -0.27 9.35 -4.92
N PHE A 64 -1.23 8.54 -4.50
CA PHE A 64 -2.55 8.41 -5.08
C PHE A 64 -3.59 8.31 -3.97
N THR A 65 -4.82 8.73 -4.26
CA THR A 65 -5.96 8.56 -3.36
C THR A 65 -6.99 7.69 -4.04
N ILE A 66 -7.53 6.70 -3.34
CA ILE A 66 -8.60 5.86 -3.86
C ILE A 66 -9.87 6.71 -3.95
N GLU A 67 -10.37 6.93 -5.17
CA GLU A 67 -11.53 7.78 -5.39
C GLU A 67 -12.76 7.31 -4.62
N ASN A 68 -13.52 8.28 -4.09
CA ASN A 68 -14.76 8.05 -3.35
C ASN A 68 -14.62 7.13 -2.11
N ASN A 69 -13.39 6.84 -1.65
CA ASN A 69 -13.17 5.94 -0.53
C ASN A 69 -12.03 6.44 0.39
N GLN A 70 -12.36 7.41 1.23
CA GLN A 70 -11.43 8.01 2.21
C GLN A 70 -11.30 7.14 3.49
N CYS A 71 -11.11 5.84 3.32
CA CYS A 71 -10.94 4.89 4.42
C CYS A 71 -9.46 4.53 4.60
N ARG A 72 -9.07 4.14 5.81
CA ARG A 72 -7.68 3.71 6.09
C ARG A 72 -7.31 2.49 5.26
N VAL A 73 -6.13 2.51 4.66
CA VAL A 73 -5.57 1.37 3.92
C VAL A 73 -4.91 0.40 4.91
N LYS A 74 -5.67 -0.60 5.36
CA LYS A 74 -5.30 -1.49 6.48
C LYS A 74 -4.30 -2.58 6.12
N TYR A 75 -4.41 -3.16 4.93
CA TYR A 75 -3.52 -4.22 4.48
C TYR A 75 -3.12 -3.98 3.03
N LEU A 76 -1.88 -4.36 2.72
CA LEU A 76 -1.30 -4.31 1.40
C LEU A 76 -0.64 -5.65 1.10
N ALA A 77 -0.77 -6.10 -0.14
CA ALA A 77 -0.06 -7.26 -0.63
C ALA A 77 0.28 -7.06 -2.10
N ILE A 78 1.45 -7.55 -2.52
CA ILE A 78 1.91 -7.47 -3.91
C ILE A 78 1.89 -8.87 -4.51
N SER A 79 1.44 -8.97 -5.75
CA SER A 79 1.42 -10.24 -6.47
C SER A 79 2.85 -10.78 -6.67
N PRO A 80 3.05 -12.10 -6.80
CA PRO A 80 4.40 -12.68 -6.89
C PRO A 80 5.22 -12.22 -8.10
N ASN A 81 4.55 -11.82 -9.18
CA ASN A 81 5.17 -11.23 -10.37
C ASN A 81 5.38 -9.71 -10.25
N GLU A 82 5.00 -9.11 -9.12
CA GLU A 82 5.07 -7.67 -8.84
C GLU A 82 4.34 -6.78 -9.86
N GLU A 83 3.26 -7.30 -10.45
CA GLU A 83 2.42 -6.55 -11.38
C GLU A 83 1.24 -5.86 -10.68
N HIS A 84 0.64 -6.52 -9.67
CA HIS A 84 -0.54 -6.04 -8.98
C HIS A 84 -0.26 -5.73 -7.52
N LEU A 85 -0.69 -4.56 -7.09
CA LEU A 85 -0.87 -4.21 -5.69
C LEU A 85 -2.32 -4.44 -5.31
N VAL A 86 -2.56 -5.23 -4.28
CA VAL A 86 -3.87 -5.40 -3.65
C VAL A 86 -3.87 -4.65 -2.33
N CYS A 87 -4.92 -3.89 -2.08
CA CYS A 87 -5.13 -3.24 -0.80
C CYS A 87 -6.54 -3.51 -0.27
N SER A 88 -6.66 -3.58 1.04
CA SER A 88 -7.96 -3.64 1.73
C SER A 88 -8.14 -2.41 2.59
N LEU A 89 -9.35 -1.87 2.59
CA LEU A 89 -9.70 -0.70 3.37
C LEU A 89 -10.44 -1.08 4.66
N GLU A 90 -10.51 -0.12 5.58
CA GLU A 90 -11.25 -0.26 6.85
C GLU A 90 -12.74 -0.60 6.67
N ASN A 91 -13.35 -0.23 5.54
CA ASN A 91 -14.73 -0.58 5.21
C ASN A 91 -14.88 -1.95 4.53
N ASN A 92 -13.89 -2.83 4.65
CA ASN A 92 -13.84 -4.18 4.08
C ASN A 92 -13.78 -4.27 2.56
N GLN A 93 -13.65 -3.13 1.85
CA GLN A 93 -13.52 -3.13 0.40
C GLN A 93 -12.08 -3.43 -0.01
N LEU A 94 -11.94 -4.33 -0.97
CA LEU A 94 -10.68 -4.65 -1.62
C LEU A 94 -10.55 -3.89 -2.93
N TYR A 95 -9.34 -3.42 -3.22
CA TYR A 95 -8.96 -2.78 -4.47
C TYR A 95 -7.69 -3.42 -5.03
N SER A 96 -7.59 -3.42 -6.36
CA SER A 96 -6.40 -3.81 -7.11
C SER A 96 -5.88 -2.62 -7.89
N LEU A 97 -4.56 -2.50 -7.96
CA LEU A 97 -3.89 -1.52 -8.78
C LEU A 97 -2.78 -2.21 -9.58
N LEU A 98 -2.74 -1.94 -10.89
CA LEU A 98 -1.62 -2.36 -11.72
C LEU A 98 -0.43 -1.42 -11.48
N LEU A 99 0.70 -1.95 -11.01
CA LEU A 99 1.88 -1.14 -10.67
C LEU A 99 2.50 -0.46 -11.89
N SER A 100 2.38 -1.02 -13.10
CA SER A 100 2.83 -0.33 -14.32
C SER A 100 2.02 0.93 -14.64
N ASN A 101 0.75 1.00 -14.23
CA ASN A 101 -0.04 2.24 -14.36
C ASN A 101 0.56 3.36 -13.51
N SER A 102 1.17 3.03 -12.37
CA SER A 102 1.86 4.02 -11.56
C SER A 102 3.04 4.67 -12.29
N GLU A 103 3.62 4.07 -13.32
CA GLU A 103 4.70 4.68 -14.10
C GLU A 103 4.18 5.60 -15.21
N ILE A 104 2.97 5.35 -15.71
CA ILE A 104 2.45 5.97 -16.94
C ILE A 104 1.35 7.01 -16.64
N MET A 105 0.45 6.72 -15.71
CA MET A 105 -0.76 7.50 -15.44
C MET A 105 -0.49 8.64 -14.47
N LYS A 106 -1.19 9.77 -14.64
CA LYS A 106 -1.18 10.85 -13.64
C LYS A 106 -1.88 10.40 -12.37
N SER A 107 -1.57 11.06 -11.25
CA SER A 107 -2.16 10.67 -9.96
C SER A 107 -3.69 10.71 -9.95
N ASP A 108 -4.28 11.67 -10.64
CA ASP A 108 -5.73 11.86 -10.73
C ASP A 108 -6.40 10.93 -11.75
N GLU A 109 -5.62 10.15 -12.50
CA GLU A 109 -6.11 9.20 -13.51
C GLU A 109 -5.92 7.75 -13.06
N MET A 110 -5.42 7.52 -11.85
CA MET A 110 -5.11 6.18 -11.36
C MET A 110 -6.38 5.39 -11.05
N ASN A 111 -6.57 4.33 -11.82
CA ASN A 111 -7.71 3.44 -11.66
C ASN A 111 -7.40 2.36 -10.63
N PHE A 112 -8.13 2.41 -9.51
CA PHE A 112 -8.20 1.32 -8.55
C PHE A 112 -9.41 0.44 -8.88
N ASP A 113 -9.15 -0.80 -9.28
CA ASP A 113 -10.21 -1.75 -9.62
C ASP A 113 -10.79 -2.35 -8.35
N VAL A 114 -12.11 -2.23 -8.18
CA VAL A 114 -12.84 -2.83 -7.06
C VAL A 114 -12.80 -4.36 -7.19
N LEU A 115 -12.22 -5.02 -6.19
CA LEU A 115 -12.15 -6.48 -6.14
C LEU A 115 -13.37 -7.05 -5.44
N GLY A 116 -14.43 -7.28 -6.21
CA GLY A 116 -15.65 -7.91 -5.73
C GLY A 116 -16.42 -7.08 -4.70
N THR A 117 -17.36 -7.73 -4.03
CA THR A 117 -18.18 -7.12 -2.97
C THR A 117 -17.48 -7.18 -1.62
N ASN A 118 -17.99 -6.44 -0.64
CA ASN A 118 -17.62 -6.64 0.76
C ASN A 118 -18.07 -8.02 1.22
N ASN A 119 -17.13 -8.97 1.35
CA ASN A 119 -17.44 -10.36 1.64
C ASN A 119 -17.42 -10.71 3.14
N HIS A 120 -16.98 -9.78 4.01
CA HIS A 120 -16.96 -9.94 5.46
C HIS A 120 -18.03 -9.09 6.12
N GLN A 121 -18.74 -9.65 7.11
CA GLN A 121 -19.63 -8.87 7.98
C GLN A 121 -18.86 -8.10 9.07
N GLY A 122 -17.72 -8.65 9.51
CA GLY A 122 -16.78 -8.00 10.45
C GLY A 122 -15.58 -7.37 9.73
N PRO A 123 -14.72 -6.64 10.46
CA PRO A 123 -13.52 -6.04 9.90
C PRO A 123 -12.55 -7.10 9.38
N ILE A 124 -11.86 -6.82 8.28
CA ILE A 124 -10.72 -7.63 7.84
C ILE A 124 -9.60 -7.51 8.88
N THR A 125 -9.12 -8.65 9.38
CA THR A 125 -8.05 -8.74 10.39
C THR A 125 -6.72 -9.26 9.83
N GLY A 126 -6.74 -9.73 8.58
CA GLY A 126 -5.53 -10.20 7.90
C GLY A 126 -5.81 -10.48 6.43
N MET A 127 -4.78 -10.28 5.61
CA MET A 127 -4.82 -10.49 4.16
C MET A 127 -3.47 -11.02 3.69
N ASP A 128 -3.48 -11.97 2.74
CA ASP A 128 -2.28 -12.48 2.08
C ASP A 128 -2.59 -12.93 0.63
N ILE A 129 -1.56 -12.98 -0.21
CA ILE A 129 -1.66 -13.43 -1.61
C ILE A 129 -0.95 -14.78 -1.77
N CYS A 130 -1.58 -15.68 -2.51
CA CYS A 130 -0.96 -16.96 -2.83
C CYS A 130 0.19 -16.81 -3.84
N ILE A 131 1.34 -17.40 -3.54
CA ILE A 131 2.53 -17.35 -4.40
C ILE A 131 2.41 -18.13 -5.72
N ARG A 132 1.46 -19.07 -5.83
CA ARG A 132 1.39 -20.05 -6.93
C ARG A 132 0.09 -19.97 -7.74
N LYS A 133 -0.92 -19.30 -7.22
CA LYS A 133 -2.24 -19.15 -7.85
C LYS A 133 -2.72 -17.72 -7.64
N PRO A 134 -3.52 -17.14 -8.56
CA PRO A 134 -4.09 -15.81 -8.40
C PRO A 134 -5.23 -15.84 -7.36
N LEU A 135 -4.88 -16.04 -6.09
CA LEU A 135 -5.80 -16.15 -4.97
C LEU A 135 -5.39 -15.17 -3.88
N ILE A 136 -6.39 -14.48 -3.32
CA ILE A 136 -6.25 -13.60 -2.15
C ILE A 136 -7.00 -14.27 -1.01
N ALA A 137 -6.33 -14.45 0.13
CA ALA A 137 -6.94 -14.93 1.36
C ALA A 137 -7.18 -13.73 2.29
N THR A 138 -8.39 -13.63 2.84
CA THR A 138 -8.74 -12.63 3.86
C THR A 138 -9.38 -13.33 5.06
N SER A 139 -9.18 -12.75 6.25
CA SER A 139 -9.77 -13.23 7.51
C SER A 139 -10.53 -12.09 8.19
N SER A 140 -11.61 -12.43 8.90
CA SER A 140 -12.41 -11.50 9.70
C SER A 140 -12.80 -12.13 11.03
N THR A 141 -13.29 -11.30 11.95
CA THR A 141 -13.71 -11.71 13.30
C THR A 141 -15.15 -12.21 13.33
#